data_AF-A0A9E7DD76-F1
#
_entry.id   AF-A0A9E7DD76-F1
#
_cell.length_a   1.000
_cell.length_b   1.000
_cell.length_c   1.000
_cell.angle_alpha   90.00
_cell.angle_beta   90.00
_cell.angle_gamma   90.00
#
_symmetry.space_group_name_H-M   'P 1'
#
loop_
_entity.id
_entity.type
_entity.pdbx_description
1 polymer ?
#
loop_
_entity_poly.entity_id
_entity_poly.type
_entity_poly.pdbx_seq_one_letter_code
_entity_poly.pdbx_strand_id
1 'polypeptide(L)'
;MTETPQGSNRTQPSLGALMSRVSENISTLIRTEIALNKAKAAETGKRFGLGAGLLGAAAVFALFGLGYLLTTLSQVIALWLPQWAGSLIVAVLVLIVAGVLALVGKKEIDKGRAVVPTPQVGLRQDVQAVTNSLREGLATDAAAKPAAAATAGSAATSGAVSTPPVSNGPAASGPTGTAPAGPAFGQN
;
A
#
# COMPACT_ATOMS: atom_id res chain seq x y z
N MET A 1 60.29 35.97 -27.30
CA MET A 1 58.92 36.38 -27.66
C MET A 1 57.95 35.59 -26.80
N THR A 2 56.84 36.21 -26.42
CA THR A 2 55.79 35.65 -25.55
C THR A 2 54.93 34.63 -26.29
N GLU A 3 54.70 33.47 -25.68
CA GLU A 3 53.52 32.62 -25.94
C GLU A 3 52.84 32.41 -24.58
N THR A 4 51.52 32.61 -24.53
CA THR A 4 50.76 32.87 -23.30
C THR A 4 50.15 31.60 -22.70
N PRO A 5 49.94 31.54 -21.36
CA PRO A 5 49.21 30.44 -20.75
C PRO A 5 47.74 30.45 -21.20
N GLN A 6 47.34 29.42 -21.95
CA GLN A 6 45.95 29.17 -22.33
C GLN A 6 45.10 28.92 -21.08
N GLY A 7 44.45 29.98 -20.58
CA GLY A 7 43.55 29.93 -19.45
C GLY A 7 42.39 28.98 -19.73
N SER A 8 42.20 27.98 -18.86
CA SER A 8 41.14 26.99 -19.00
C SER A 8 39.76 27.66 -18.91
N ASN A 9 39.13 27.92 -20.05
CA ASN A 9 37.72 28.30 -20.11
C ASN A 9 36.83 27.07 -19.89
N ARG A 10 36.98 26.45 -18.70
CA ARG A 10 35.97 25.57 -18.13
C ARG A 10 34.81 26.46 -17.73
N THR A 11 33.89 26.69 -18.67
CA THR A 11 32.59 27.30 -18.41
C THR A 11 31.95 26.55 -17.24
N GLN A 12 31.97 27.16 -16.06
CA GLN A 12 31.32 26.59 -14.87
C GLN A 12 29.85 26.37 -15.23
N PRO A 13 29.27 25.18 -14.99
CA PRO A 13 27.86 24.93 -15.26
C PRO A 13 27.03 25.99 -14.54
N SER A 14 26.29 26.80 -15.31
CA SER A 14 25.44 27.84 -14.72
C SER A 14 24.40 27.19 -13.79
N LEU A 15 23.96 27.91 -12.75
CA LEU A 15 22.95 27.38 -11.82
C LEU A 15 21.70 26.88 -12.57
N GLY A 16 21.31 27.53 -13.67
CA GLY A 16 20.22 27.10 -14.53
C GLY A 16 20.46 25.73 -15.20
N ALA A 17 21.69 25.44 -15.65
CA ALA A 17 22.04 24.13 -16.21
C ALA A 17 22.04 23.01 -15.17
N LEU A 18 22.41 23.31 -13.91
CA LEU A 18 22.32 22.37 -12.79
C LEU A 18 20.86 22.09 -12.40
N MET A 19 20.04 23.15 -12.26
CA MET A 19 18.63 23.01 -11.92
C MET A 19 17.84 22.27 -13.01
N SER A 20 18.14 22.54 -14.29
CA SER A 20 17.59 21.79 -15.43
C SER A 20 17.92 20.30 -15.34
N ARG A 21 19.17 19.93 -15.06
CA ARG A 21 19.57 18.52 -14.88
C ARG A 21 18.89 17.84 -13.69
N VAL A 22 18.70 18.55 -12.56
CA VAL A 22 17.98 18.00 -11.40
C VAL A 22 16.50 17.75 -11.75
N SER A 23 15.85 18.69 -12.45
CA SER A 23 14.48 18.53 -12.93
C SER A 23 14.32 17.36 -13.92
N GLU A 24 15.28 17.18 -14.82
CA GLU A 24 15.33 16.07 -15.78
C GLU A 24 15.50 14.71 -15.07
N ASN A 25 16.40 14.64 -14.08
CA ASN A 25 16.63 13.45 -13.27
C ASN A 25 15.40 13.06 -12.44
N ILE A 26 14.70 14.03 -11.83
CA ILE A 26 13.45 13.78 -11.09
C ILE A 26 12.36 13.28 -12.03
N SER A 27 12.21 13.90 -13.20
CA SER A 27 11.25 13.48 -14.24
C SER A 27 11.54 12.05 -14.74
N THR A 28 12.82 11.69 -14.86
CA THR A 28 13.28 10.36 -15.23
C THR A 28 13.00 9.35 -14.12
N LEU A 29 13.28 9.66 -12.85
CA LEU A 29 12.95 8.81 -11.70
C LEU A 29 11.46 8.50 -11.62
N ILE A 30 10.60 9.52 -11.69
CA ILE A 30 9.13 9.34 -11.65
C ILE A 30 8.67 8.44 -12.81
N ARG A 31 9.19 8.66 -14.02
CA ARG A 31 8.84 7.85 -15.19
C ARG A 31 9.33 6.41 -15.08
N THR A 32 10.50 6.18 -14.49
CA THR A 32 11.05 4.84 -14.20
C THR A 32 10.23 4.13 -13.11
N GLU A 33 9.87 4.81 -12.03
CA GLU A 33 9.06 4.24 -10.94
C GLU A 33 7.67 3.83 -11.45
N ILE A 34 7.04 4.65 -12.31
CA ILE A 34 5.78 4.32 -12.98
C ILE A 34 5.97 3.13 -13.94
N ALA A 35 7.04 3.09 -14.73
CA ALA A 35 7.32 1.97 -15.63
C ALA A 35 7.56 0.65 -14.87
N LEU A 36 8.29 0.69 -13.77
CA LEU A 36 8.59 -0.46 -12.91
C LEU A 36 7.34 -0.93 -12.18
N ASN A 37 6.54 -0.03 -11.60
CA ASN A 37 5.26 -0.38 -10.99
C ASN A 37 4.27 -0.90 -12.02
N LYS A 38 4.26 -0.39 -13.26
CA LYS A 38 3.46 -0.94 -14.36
C LYS A 38 3.91 -2.35 -14.75
N ALA A 39 5.22 -2.61 -14.83
CA ALA A 39 5.76 -3.95 -15.08
C ALA A 39 5.42 -4.93 -13.94
N LYS A 40 5.58 -4.51 -12.68
CA LYS A 40 5.23 -5.30 -11.49
C LYS A 40 3.72 -5.57 -11.40
N ALA A 41 2.89 -4.58 -11.73
CA ALA A 41 1.43 -4.74 -11.81
C ALA A 41 1.02 -5.68 -12.95
N ALA A 42 1.69 -5.62 -14.10
CA ALA A 42 1.44 -6.55 -15.22
C ALA A 42 1.82 -8.00 -14.86
N GLU A 43 2.98 -8.22 -14.23
CA GLU A 43 3.41 -9.55 -13.78
C GLU A 43 2.50 -10.09 -12.66
N THR A 44 2.13 -9.25 -11.69
CA THR A 44 1.18 -9.60 -10.62
C THR A 44 -0.20 -9.93 -11.22
N GLY A 45 -0.69 -9.09 -12.13
CA GLY A 45 -1.96 -9.28 -12.83
C GLY A 45 -1.99 -10.54 -13.70
N LYS A 46 -0.86 -10.90 -14.34
CA LYS A 46 -0.73 -12.15 -15.10
C LYS A 46 -0.80 -13.38 -14.20
N ARG A 47 -0.10 -13.37 -13.06
CA ARG A 47 -0.16 -14.47 -12.07
C ARG A 47 -1.54 -14.59 -11.43
N PHE A 48 -2.12 -13.46 -11.03
CA PHE A 48 -3.47 -13.41 -10.47
C PHE A 48 -4.53 -13.86 -11.49
N GLY A 49 -4.42 -13.42 -12.74
CA GLY A 49 -5.31 -13.82 -13.84
C GLY A 49 -5.22 -15.31 -14.18
N LEU A 50 -4.00 -15.87 -14.21
CA LEU A 50 -3.81 -17.32 -14.39
C LEU A 50 -4.42 -18.10 -13.22
N GLY A 51 -4.17 -17.66 -11.98
CA GLY A 51 -4.77 -18.24 -10.78
C GLY A 51 -6.29 -18.19 -10.81
N ALA A 52 -6.88 -17.01 -11.04
CA ALA A 52 -8.33 -16.83 -11.12
C ALA A 52 -8.96 -17.65 -12.25
N GLY A 53 -8.30 -17.76 -13.41
CA GLY A 53 -8.74 -18.61 -14.51
C GLY A 53 -8.70 -20.10 -14.16
N LEU A 54 -7.63 -20.57 -13.52
CA LEU A 54 -7.49 -21.97 -13.11
C LEU A 54 -8.47 -22.34 -12.00
N LEU A 55 -8.70 -21.44 -11.03
CA LEU A 55 -9.71 -21.60 -9.97
C LEU A 55 -11.13 -21.57 -10.54
N GLY A 56 -11.40 -20.72 -11.54
CA GLY A 56 -12.68 -20.71 -12.27
C GLY A 56 -12.93 -22.03 -13.01
N ALA A 57 -11.93 -22.54 -13.73
CA ALA A 57 -12.02 -23.85 -14.38
C ALA A 57 -12.21 -24.98 -13.36
N ALA A 58 -11.45 -24.98 -12.26
CA ALA A 58 -11.58 -25.95 -11.18
C ALA A 58 -12.98 -25.91 -10.53
N ALA A 59 -13.58 -24.73 -10.36
CA ALA A 59 -14.95 -24.61 -9.86
C ALA A 59 -15.99 -25.22 -10.82
N VAL A 60 -15.82 -25.04 -12.14
CA VAL A 60 -16.69 -25.69 -13.15
C VAL A 60 -16.53 -27.21 -13.12
N PHE A 61 -15.29 -27.72 -13.12
CA PHE A 61 -15.04 -29.16 -13.00
C PHE A 61 -15.56 -29.74 -11.68
N ALA A 62 -15.42 -29.03 -10.56
CA ALA A 62 -15.97 -29.44 -9.27
C ALA A 62 -17.51 -29.47 -9.29
N LEU A 63 -18.17 -28.55 -9.99
CA LEU A 63 -19.63 -28.54 -10.14
C LEU A 63 -20.13 -29.75 -10.95
N PHE A 64 -19.52 -30.05 -12.10
CA PHE A 64 -19.84 -31.25 -12.88
C PHE A 64 -19.52 -32.54 -12.13
N GLY A 65 -18.34 -32.60 -11.49
CA GLY A 65 -17.91 -33.72 -10.66
C GLY A 65 -18.88 -33.99 -9.52
N LEU A 66 -19.31 -32.94 -8.80
CA LEU A 66 -20.32 -33.03 -7.75
C LEU A 66 -21.65 -33.55 -8.30
N GLY A 67 -22.15 -33.01 -9.42
CA GLY A 67 -23.38 -33.50 -10.06
C GLY A 67 -23.32 -34.99 -10.42
N TYR A 68 -22.18 -35.45 -10.95
CA TYR A 68 -21.96 -36.87 -11.25
C TYR A 68 -21.88 -37.72 -9.98
N LEU A 69 -21.17 -37.24 -8.95
CA LEU A 69 -21.03 -37.91 -7.65
C LEU A 69 -22.38 -38.09 -6.94
N LEU A 70 -23.26 -37.08 -7.02
CA LEU A 70 -24.62 -37.13 -6.50
C LEU A 70 -25.50 -38.11 -7.27
N THR A 71 -25.32 -38.20 -8.59
CA THR A 71 -26.01 -39.19 -9.44
C THR A 71 -25.57 -40.62 -9.06
N THR A 72 -24.26 -40.84 -8.93
CA THR A 72 -23.69 -42.13 -8.48
C THR A 72 -24.16 -42.48 -7.06
N LEU A 73 -24.15 -41.52 -6.13
CA LEU A 73 -24.64 -41.73 -4.76
C LEU A 73 -26.13 -42.08 -4.73
N SER A 74 -26.94 -41.40 -5.55
CA SER A 74 -28.37 -41.74 -5.72
C SER A 74 -28.56 -43.15 -6.28
N GLN A 75 -27.72 -43.61 -7.22
CA GLN A 75 -27.77 -44.98 -7.75
C GLN A 75 -27.32 -46.02 -6.72
N VAL A 76 -26.29 -45.74 -5.92
CA VAL A 76 -25.84 -46.62 -4.83
C VAL A 76 -26.91 -46.79 -3.75
N ILE A 77 -27.60 -45.70 -3.38
CA ILE A 77 -28.73 -45.76 -2.43
C ILE A 77 -29.94 -46.48 -3.06
N ALA A 78 -30.15 -46.33 -4.38
CA ALA A 78 -31.22 -47.00 -5.11
C ALA A 78 -31.09 -48.54 -5.18
N LEU A 79 -29.96 -49.11 -4.75
CA LEU A 79 -29.81 -50.56 -4.53
C LEU A 79 -30.64 -51.08 -3.34
N TRP A 80 -30.98 -50.19 -2.39
CA TRP A 80 -31.64 -50.55 -1.12
C TRP A 80 -33.03 -49.90 -0.96
N LEU A 81 -33.31 -48.81 -1.69
CA LEU A 81 -34.56 -48.05 -1.66
C LEU A 81 -35.02 -47.72 -3.09
N PRO A 82 -36.31 -47.40 -3.32
CA PRO A 82 -36.75 -46.93 -4.64
C PRO A 82 -36.04 -45.62 -5.03
N GLN A 83 -35.67 -45.50 -6.32
CA GLN A 83 -34.78 -44.47 -6.85
C GLN A 83 -35.17 -43.03 -6.45
N TRP A 84 -36.48 -42.73 -6.41
CA TRP A 84 -37.00 -41.41 -6.03
C TRP A 84 -36.64 -41.00 -4.58
N ALA A 85 -36.62 -41.96 -3.65
CA ALA A 85 -36.30 -41.70 -2.25
C ALA A 85 -34.79 -41.45 -2.07
N GLY A 86 -33.96 -42.23 -2.77
CA GLY A 86 -32.51 -42.02 -2.81
C GLY A 86 -32.13 -40.64 -3.33
N SER A 87 -32.74 -40.19 -4.44
CA SER A 87 -32.49 -38.86 -4.99
C SER A 87 -32.92 -37.72 -4.05
N LEU A 88 -34.04 -37.88 -3.34
CA LEU A 88 -34.51 -36.87 -2.37
C LEU A 88 -33.57 -36.72 -1.17
N ILE A 89 -33.09 -37.82 -0.59
CA ILE A 89 -32.15 -37.79 0.55
C ILE A 89 -30.86 -37.05 0.13
N VAL A 90 -30.32 -37.41 -1.04
CA VAL A 90 -29.12 -36.78 -1.60
C VAL A 90 -29.35 -35.28 -1.88
N ALA A 91 -30.51 -34.90 -2.42
CA ALA A 91 -30.86 -33.49 -2.66
C ALA A 91 -30.93 -32.68 -1.35
N VAL A 92 -31.54 -33.21 -0.29
CA VAL A 92 -31.61 -32.53 1.02
C VAL A 92 -30.22 -32.33 1.62
N LEU A 93 -29.35 -33.34 1.58
CA LEU A 93 -27.96 -33.21 2.05
C LEU A 93 -27.19 -32.11 1.30
N VAL A 94 -27.35 -32.03 -0.03
CA VAL A 94 -26.74 -30.96 -0.84
C VAL A 94 -27.28 -29.59 -0.48
N LEU A 95 -28.58 -29.45 -0.28
CA LEU A 95 -29.19 -28.16 0.10
C LEU A 95 -28.69 -27.67 1.47
N ILE A 96 -28.45 -28.57 2.42
CA ILE A 96 -27.83 -28.22 3.71
C ILE A 96 -26.40 -27.69 3.50
N VAL A 97 -25.57 -28.41 2.75
CA VAL A 97 -24.18 -27.99 2.45
C VAL A 97 -24.16 -26.66 1.67
N ALA A 98 -24.98 -26.53 0.64
CA ALA A 98 -25.10 -25.31 -0.17
C ALA A 98 -25.59 -24.12 0.68
N GLY A 99 -26.53 -24.34 1.60
CA GLY A 99 -26.99 -23.33 2.55
C GLY A 99 -25.85 -22.84 3.47
N VAL A 100 -25.08 -23.76 4.05
CA VAL A 100 -23.91 -23.41 4.88
C VAL A 100 -22.86 -22.63 4.07
N LEU A 101 -22.53 -23.09 2.86
CA LEU A 101 -21.59 -22.40 1.97
C LEU A 101 -22.09 -21.01 1.58
N ALA A 102 -23.38 -20.83 1.29
CA ALA A 102 -23.98 -19.54 1.00
C ALA A 102 -23.94 -18.59 2.21
N LEU A 103 -24.18 -19.09 3.42
CA LEU A 103 -24.06 -18.31 4.66
C LEU A 103 -22.62 -17.88 4.92
N VAL A 104 -21.64 -18.76 4.73
CA VAL A 104 -20.20 -18.43 4.87
C VAL A 104 -19.78 -17.43 3.80
N GLY A 105 -20.11 -17.67 2.53
CA GLY A 105 -19.81 -16.78 1.42
C GLY A 105 -20.40 -15.38 1.62
N LYS A 106 -21.66 -15.29 2.09
CA LYS A 106 -22.27 -14.01 2.48
C LYS A 106 -21.46 -13.30 3.57
N LYS A 107 -21.08 -14.01 4.65
CA LYS A 107 -20.29 -13.43 5.75
C LYS A 107 -18.92 -12.92 5.30
N GLU A 108 -18.24 -13.61 4.38
CA GLU A 108 -16.97 -13.12 3.81
C GLU A 108 -17.16 -11.93 2.87
N ILE A 109 -18.24 -11.89 2.07
CA ILE A 109 -18.60 -10.72 1.25
C ILE A 109 -18.93 -9.50 2.14
N ASP A 110 -19.68 -9.70 3.22
CA ASP A 110 -20.06 -8.64 4.16
C ASP A 110 -18.82 -8.10 4.91
N LYS A 111 -17.88 -8.97 5.33
CA LYS A 111 -16.56 -8.55 5.85
C LYS A 111 -15.75 -7.76 4.82
N GLY A 112 -15.67 -8.25 3.58
CA GLY A 112 -14.94 -7.57 2.50
C GLY A 112 -15.52 -6.18 2.20
N ARG A 113 -16.84 -6.03 2.24
CA ARG A 113 -17.53 -4.74 2.12
C ARG A 113 -17.28 -3.79 3.29
N ALA A 114 -17.01 -4.29 4.49
CA ALA A 114 -16.60 -3.44 5.62
C ALA A 114 -15.15 -2.92 5.49
N VAL A 115 -14.27 -3.67 4.79
CA VAL A 115 -12.86 -3.32 4.57
C VAL A 115 -12.64 -2.44 3.32
N VAL A 116 -13.61 -2.38 2.41
CA VAL A 116 -13.62 -1.44 1.29
C VAL A 116 -14.63 -0.33 1.57
N PRO A 117 -14.23 0.81 2.19
CA PRO A 117 -15.09 1.98 2.28
C PRO A 117 -15.67 2.28 0.90
N THR A 118 -16.99 2.49 0.85
CA THR A 118 -17.66 2.82 -0.41
C THR A 118 -16.95 4.04 -0.99
N PRO A 119 -16.38 3.99 -2.21
CA PRO A 119 -15.48 5.05 -2.68
C PRO A 119 -16.14 6.43 -2.71
N GLN A 120 -17.47 6.47 -2.82
CA GLN A 120 -18.31 7.66 -2.69
C GLN A 120 -18.22 8.38 -1.32
N VAL A 121 -17.96 7.65 -0.23
CA VAL A 121 -17.99 8.17 1.15
C VAL A 121 -16.60 8.67 1.56
N GLY A 122 -15.56 7.84 1.36
CA GLY A 122 -14.17 8.24 1.63
C GLY A 122 -13.75 9.45 0.80
N LEU A 123 -14.01 9.44 -0.51
CA LEU A 123 -13.65 10.54 -1.40
C LEU A 123 -14.39 11.86 -1.07
N ARG A 124 -15.60 11.79 -0.48
CA ARG A 124 -16.31 12.98 0.02
C ARG A 124 -15.71 13.50 1.33
N GLN A 125 -15.28 12.61 2.22
CA GLN A 125 -14.58 12.99 3.46
C GLN A 125 -13.22 13.63 3.14
N ASP A 126 -12.45 13.06 2.20
CA ASP A 126 -11.16 13.61 1.76
C ASP A 126 -11.32 14.99 1.11
N VAL A 127 -12.30 15.18 0.21
CA VAL A 127 -12.58 16.48 -0.40
C VAL A 127 -13.03 17.51 0.64
N GLN A 128 -13.80 17.11 1.64
CA GLN A 128 -14.20 18.01 2.74
C GLN A 128 -13.00 18.37 3.64
N ALA A 129 -12.10 17.43 3.95
CA ALA A 129 -10.88 17.69 4.71
C ALA A 129 -9.93 18.66 3.99
N VAL A 130 -9.75 18.49 2.67
CA VAL A 130 -8.98 19.44 1.83
C VAL A 130 -9.67 20.82 1.77
N THR A 131 -10.99 20.86 1.65
CA THR A 131 -11.75 22.13 1.62
C THR A 131 -11.65 22.88 2.95
N ASN A 132 -11.76 22.17 4.07
CA ASN A 132 -11.66 22.77 5.41
C ASN A 132 -10.24 23.29 5.67
N SER A 133 -9.20 22.50 5.40
CA SER A 133 -7.81 22.92 5.60
C SER A 133 -7.42 24.12 4.72
N LEU A 134 -7.90 24.21 3.47
CA LEU A 134 -7.74 25.42 2.65
C LEU A 134 -8.42 26.65 3.27
N ARG A 135 -9.66 26.49 3.77
CA ARG A 135 -10.42 27.58 4.40
C ARG A 135 -9.77 28.06 5.70
N GLU A 136 -9.19 27.15 6.47
CA GLU A 136 -8.48 27.40 7.72
C GLU A 136 -7.13 28.11 7.48
N GLY A 137 -6.42 27.72 6.41
CA GLY A 137 -5.25 28.46 5.91
C GLY A 137 -5.60 29.89 5.45
N LEU A 138 -6.69 30.06 4.68
CA LEU A 138 -7.17 31.38 4.24
C LEU A 138 -7.65 32.27 5.40
N ALA A 139 -8.25 31.68 6.43
CA ALA A 139 -8.63 32.40 7.66
C ALA A 139 -7.39 32.83 8.47
N THR A 140 -6.33 32.02 8.47
CA THR A 140 -5.04 32.34 9.09
C THR A 140 -4.33 33.48 8.36
N ASP A 141 -4.37 33.49 7.03
CA ASP A 141 -3.83 34.60 6.20
C ASP A 141 -4.61 35.91 6.41
N ALA A 142 -5.94 35.83 6.54
CA ALA A 142 -6.78 36.98 6.87
C ALA A 142 -6.51 37.52 8.30
N ALA A 143 -6.26 36.65 9.28
CA ALA A 143 -5.93 37.02 10.65
C ALA A 143 -4.57 37.75 10.77
N ALA A 144 -3.65 37.53 9.83
CA ALA A 144 -2.37 38.25 9.79
C ALA A 144 -2.49 39.73 9.37
N LYS A 145 -3.62 40.16 8.78
CA LYS A 145 -3.71 41.46 8.08
C LYS A 145 -4.19 42.68 8.88
N PRO A 146 -4.64 42.58 10.16
CA PRO A 146 -4.77 43.78 10.99
C PRO A 146 -4.12 43.68 12.39
N ALA A 147 -3.04 42.91 12.56
CA ALA A 147 -2.22 42.93 13.79
C ALA A 147 -1.16 44.06 13.83
N ALA A 148 -1.03 44.86 12.76
CA ALA A 148 0.01 45.89 12.61
C ALA A 148 -0.42 47.33 12.98
N ALA A 149 -1.64 47.52 13.52
CA ALA A 149 -2.26 48.85 13.64
C ALA A 149 -2.83 49.21 15.03
N ALA A 150 -2.65 48.38 16.07
CA ALA A 150 -3.20 48.65 17.39
C ALA A 150 -2.18 48.42 18.53
N THR A 151 -2.16 49.39 19.45
CA THR A 151 -1.51 49.41 20.77
C THR A 151 0.02 49.34 20.83
N ALA A 152 0.64 50.49 20.53
CA ALA A 152 1.71 50.96 21.40
C ALA A 152 1.13 51.29 22.80
N GLY A 153 1.86 50.99 23.87
CA GLY A 153 1.61 51.53 25.21
C GLY A 153 1.07 50.56 26.27
N SER A 154 1.97 49.81 26.93
CA SER A 154 2.12 49.84 28.39
C SER A 154 3.45 49.21 28.80
N ALA A 155 4.09 49.72 29.85
CA ALA A 155 5.43 49.31 30.30
C ALA A 155 5.39 48.45 31.58
N ALA A 156 6.57 47.97 32.00
CA ALA A 156 6.88 47.31 33.29
C ALA A 156 6.29 45.89 33.48
N THR A 157 6.95 44.90 34.11
CA THR A 157 8.26 44.83 34.80
C THR A 157 8.68 43.34 34.97
N SER A 158 9.99 43.05 35.02
CA SER A 158 10.63 41.76 35.39
C SER A 158 10.30 40.53 34.51
N GLY A 159 11.20 39.57 34.31
CA GLY A 159 12.57 39.37 34.80
C GLY A 159 13.01 37.92 34.55
N ALA A 160 14.29 37.62 34.79
CA ALA A 160 14.94 36.28 34.67
C ALA A 160 15.06 35.67 33.26
N VAL A 161 16.24 35.86 32.67
CA VAL A 161 16.84 34.90 31.73
C VAL A 161 17.14 33.59 32.48
N SER A 162 16.93 32.44 31.85
CA SER A 162 17.42 31.15 32.35
C SER A 162 17.56 30.12 31.22
N THR A 163 18.80 29.83 30.87
CA THR A 163 19.25 28.62 30.15
C THR A 163 20.14 27.81 31.09
N PRO A 164 20.48 26.56 30.74
CA PRO A 164 19.63 25.36 30.69
C PRO A 164 19.90 24.48 31.95
N PRO A 165 19.67 23.16 31.89
CA PRO A 165 20.88 22.33 31.96
C PRO A 165 20.91 21.17 30.95
N VAL A 166 22.14 20.88 30.50
CA VAL A 166 22.52 19.63 29.84
C VAL A 166 22.64 18.50 30.86
N SER A 167 22.20 17.29 30.51
CA SER A 167 22.45 16.08 31.30
C SER A 167 23.24 15.05 30.47
N ASN A 168 24.57 15.15 30.52
CA ASN A 168 25.46 14.10 30.04
C ASN A 168 25.57 12.99 31.11
N GLY A 169 25.24 11.76 30.74
CA GLY A 169 25.63 10.55 31.50
C GLY A 169 27.01 10.06 31.08
N PRO A 170 27.87 9.55 31.98
CA PRO A 170 29.27 9.29 31.68
C PRO A 170 29.56 7.91 31.06
N ALA A 171 30.41 7.95 30.02
CA ALA A 171 31.58 7.11 29.76
C ALA A 171 31.58 5.58 30.06
N ALA A 172 31.78 4.85 28.95
CA ALA A 172 32.86 3.86 28.74
C ALA A 172 32.83 2.46 29.40
N SER A 173 32.83 1.43 28.54
CA SER A 173 33.76 0.30 28.59
C SER A 173 33.94 -0.29 27.18
N GLY A 174 35.16 -0.75 26.88
CA GLY A 174 35.70 -0.94 25.53
C GLY A 174 35.68 -2.38 24.96
N PRO A 175 36.62 -2.72 24.06
CA PRO A 175 36.37 -3.69 22.98
C PRO A 175 37.13 -5.03 23.08
N THR A 176 36.49 -6.10 22.59
CA THR A 176 37.07 -7.33 21.99
C THR A 176 35.90 -8.15 21.40
N GLY A 177 35.92 -8.81 20.25
CA GLY A 177 37.04 -9.09 19.34
C GLY A 177 37.27 -10.60 19.19
N THR A 178 36.50 -11.30 18.35
CA THR A 178 36.87 -12.64 17.83
C THR A 178 36.03 -13.05 16.61
N ALA A 179 36.70 -13.26 15.47
CA ALA A 179 36.27 -14.22 14.45
C ALA A 179 36.89 -15.59 14.78
N PRO A 180 36.49 -16.72 14.15
CA PRO A 180 37.22 -17.09 12.93
C PRO A 180 36.45 -17.89 11.85
N ALA A 181 37.04 -17.88 10.65
CA ALA A 181 37.08 -18.94 9.62
C ALA A 181 35.79 -19.49 8.95
N GLY A 182 35.82 -19.54 7.60
CA GLY A 182 34.96 -20.38 6.75
C GLY A 182 35.55 -21.81 6.60
N PRO A 183 35.57 -22.47 5.41
CA PRO A 183 35.19 -22.04 4.05
C PRO A 183 33.84 -22.70 3.62
N ALA A 184 33.41 -22.91 2.36
CA ALA A 184 34.03 -22.81 1.03
C ALA A 184 33.00 -22.53 -0.10
N PHE A 185 33.47 -22.56 -1.35
CA PHE A 185 32.67 -22.49 -2.58
C PHE A 185 32.16 -23.88 -3.03
N GLY A 186 31.04 -23.91 -3.76
CA GLY A 186 30.60 -25.06 -4.55
C GLY A 186 29.91 -24.59 -5.82
N GLN A 187 30.56 -24.78 -6.98
CA GLN A 187 29.95 -24.57 -8.30
C GLN A 187 29.31 -25.87 -8.81
N ASN A 188 28.20 -25.74 -9.54
CA ASN A 188 27.78 -26.63 -10.63
C ASN A 188 26.66 -25.96 -11.44
#